data_AF-A0A9D9DU72-F1
#
_entry.id   AF-A0A9D9DU72-F1
#
_cell.length_a   1.000
_cell.length_b   1.000
_cell.length_c   1.000
_cell.angle_alpha   90.00
_cell.angle_beta   90.00
_cell.angle_gamma   90.00
#
_symmetry.space_group_name_H-M   'P 1'
#
loop_
_entity.id
_entity.type
_entity.pdbx_description
1 polymer ?
#
loop_
_entity_poly.entity_id
_entity_poly.type
_entity_poly.pdbx_seq_one_letter_code
_entity_poly.pdbx_strand_id
1 'polypeptide(L)' 'SGDVLTGLCLSLLGQGLSAWQAAYTAVYLHGLAGDYAALRCTEHAMTASEIIAALPEAYRQLQHSNPS' A
#
# COMPACT_ATOMS: atom_id res chain seq x y z
N SER A 1 9.20 -3.27 5.60
CA SER A 1 8.46 -2.97 4.35
C SER A 1 8.06 -4.25 3.62
N GLY A 2 8.94 -5.24 3.45
CA GLY A 2 8.65 -6.51 2.74
C GLY A 2 7.39 -7.25 3.20
N ASP A 3 7.22 -7.45 4.51
CA ASP A 3 6.03 -8.14 5.06
C ASP A 3 4.71 -7.42 4.73
N VAL A 4 4.74 -6.08 4.69
CA VAL A 4 3.58 -5.27 4.31
C VAL A 4 3.21 -5.49 2.85
N LEU A 5 4.20 -5.45 1.96
CA LEU A 5 4.01 -5.69 0.53
C LEU A 5 3.46 -7.11 0.28
N THR A 6 4.04 -8.12 0.92
CA THR A 6 3.57 -9.51 0.81
C THR A 6 2.15 -9.67 1.35
N GLY A 7 1.83 -9.05 2.48
CA GLY A 7 0.47 -9.05 3.04
C GLY A 7 -0.56 -8.41 2.11
N LEU A 8 -0.22 -7.30 1.46
CA LEU A 8 -1.07 -6.66 0.45
C LEU A 8 -1.30 -7.59 -0.75
N CYS A 9 -0.23 -8.19 -1.30
CA CYS A 9 -0.34 -9.15 -2.39
C CYS A 9 -1.28 -10.31 -2.03
N LEU A 10 -1.09 -10.93 -0.86
CA LEU A 10 -1.92 -12.05 -0.40
C LEU A 10 -3.38 -11.65 -0.19
N SER A 11 -3.62 -10.48 0.42
CA SER A 11 -4.98 -9.94 0.62
C SER A 11 -5.71 -9.72 -0.70
N LEU A 12 -5.02 -9.16 -1.71
CA LEU A 12 -5.60 -8.88 -3.02
C LEU A 12 -5.86 -10.16 -3.83
N LEU A 13 -4.95 -11.15 -3.74
CA LEU A 13 -5.19 -12.49 -4.28
C LEU A 13 -6.41 -13.14 -3.64
N GLY A 14 -6.56 -13.04 -2.31
CA GLY A 14 -7.73 -13.55 -1.57
C GLY A 14 -9.04 -12.86 -1.95
N GLN A 15 -8.98 -11.62 -2.46
CA GLN A 15 -10.12 -10.88 -3.01
C GLN A 15 -10.44 -11.25 -4.47
N GLY A 16 -9.68 -12.15 -5.09
CA GLY A 16 -9.94 -12.66 -6.44
C GLY A 16 -9.23 -11.92 -7.57
N LEU A 17 -8.30 -11.00 -7.27
CA LEU A 17 -7.48 -10.38 -8.30
C LEU A 17 -6.52 -11.42 -8.91
N SER A 18 -6.21 -11.28 -10.21
CA SER A 18 -5.14 -12.07 -10.82
C SER A 18 -3.79 -11.77 -10.16
N ALA A 19 -2.84 -12.70 -10.22
CA ALA A 19 -1.51 -12.51 -9.64
C ALA A 19 -0.81 -11.22 -10.12
N TRP A 20 -1.00 -10.88 -11.41
CA TRP A 20 -0.49 -9.63 -11.97
C TRP A 20 -1.17 -8.40 -11.35
N GLN A 21 -2.50 -8.38 -11.32
CA GLN A 21 -3.25 -7.26 -10.74
C GLN A 21 -2.94 -7.10 -9.25
N ALA A 22 -2.89 -8.19 -8.50
CA ALA A 22 -2.56 -8.18 -7.08
C ALA A 22 -1.15 -7.62 -6.82
N ALA A 23 -0.14 -8.08 -7.58
CA ALA A 23 1.23 -7.59 -7.44
C ALA A 23 1.34 -6.10 -7.79
N TYR A 24 0.76 -5.69 -8.92
CA TYR A 24 0.77 -4.29 -9.37
C TYR A 24 0.09 -3.37 -8.35
N THR A 25 -1.12 -3.72 -7.91
CA THR A 25 -1.89 -2.92 -6.95
C THR A 25 -1.21 -2.90 -5.58
N ALA A 26 -0.61 -4.01 -5.12
CA ALA A 26 0.12 -4.06 -3.86
C ALA A 26 1.37 -3.16 -3.88
N VAL A 27 2.17 -3.18 -4.95
CA VAL A 27 3.34 -2.31 -5.10
C VAL A 27 2.93 -0.84 -5.10
N TYR A 28 1.87 -0.50 -5.83
CA TYR A 28 1.34 0.87 -5.86
C TYR A 28 0.88 1.34 -4.48
N LEU A 29 0.04 0.55 -3.79
CA LEU A 29 -0.45 0.88 -2.46
C LEU A 29 0.69 0.96 -1.43
N HIS A 30 1.67 0.06 -1.52
CA HIS A 30 2.83 0.04 -0.63
C HIS A 30 3.70 1.31 -0.78
N GLY A 31 3.99 1.71 -2.01
CA GLY A 31 4.74 2.94 -2.30
C GLY A 31 4.00 4.17 -1.79
N LEU A 32 2.72 4.28 -2.13
CA LEU A 32 1.89 5.42 -1.72
C LEU A 32 1.72 5.52 -0.20
N ALA A 33 1.55 4.39 0.49
CA ALA A 33 1.54 4.37 1.95
C ALA A 33 2.90 4.74 2.54
N GLY A 34 4.01 4.36 1.89
CA GLY A 34 5.35 4.81 2.21
C GLY A 34 5.49 6.33 2.11
N ASP A 35 5.00 6.93 1.03
CA ASP A 35 5.02 8.38 0.84
C ASP A 35 4.24 9.11 1.95
N TYR A 36 3.03 8.64 2.27
CA TYR A 36 2.23 9.20 3.37
C TYR A 36 2.88 9.01 4.75
N ALA A 37 3.51 7.87 4.99
CA ALA A 37 4.24 7.62 6.23
C ALA A 37 5.49 8.53 6.33
N ALA A 38 6.18 8.79 5.23
CA ALA A 38 7.31 9.71 5.14
C ALA A 38 6.94 11.19 5.35
N LEU A 39 5.65 11.55 5.26
CA LEU A 39 5.18 12.89 5.68
C LEU A 39 5.09 13.02 7.21
N ARG A 40 4.93 11.90 7.92
CA ARG A 40 4.75 11.85 9.38
C ARG A 40 6.06 11.54 10.12
N CYS A 41 6.91 10.75 9.48
CA CYS A 41 8.22 10.33 9.94
C CYS A 41 9.23 10.68 8.84
N THR A 42 10.51 10.91 9.14
CA THR A 42 11.50 11.03 8.07
C THR A 42 11.67 9.68 7.34
N GLU A 43 12.05 9.68 6.06
CA GLU A 43 12.25 8.45 5.26
C GLU A 43 13.19 7.44 5.95
N HIS A 44 14.16 7.93 6.72
CA HIS A 44 15.14 7.10 7.42
C HIS A 44 14.63 6.54 8.75
N ALA A 45 13.56 7.09 9.33
CA ALA A 45 12.99 6.65 10.61
C ALA A 45 11.67 5.87 10.45
N MET A 46 11.22 5.68 9.21
CA MET A 46 9.97 4.97 8.89
C MET A 46 10.11 3.47 9.12
N THR A 47 9.19 2.87 9.87
CA THR A 47 9.11 1.41 10.06
C THR A 47 7.95 0.81 9.26
N ALA A 48 7.83 -0.51 9.28
CA ALA A 48 6.70 -1.21 8.66
C ALA A 48 5.35 -0.82 9.29
N SER A 49 5.32 -0.50 10.58
CA SER A 49 4.10 -0.13 11.30
C SER A 49 3.54 1.21 10.83
N GLU A 50 4.39 2.19 10.54
CA GLU A 50 3.97 3.49 10.02
C GLU A 50 3.41 3.36 8.60
N ILE A 51 4.01 2.49 7.77
CA ILE A 51 3.48 2.18 6.43
C ILE A 51 2.08 1.55 6.57
N ILE A 52 1.90 0.58 7.47
CA ILE A 52 0.59 -0.04 7.72
C ILE A 52 -0.43 1.02 8.18
N ALA A 53 -0.03 1.92 9.08
CA ALA A 53 -0.87 2.99 9.58
C ALA A 53 -1.25 4.03 8.52
N ALA A 54 -0.54 4.08 7.39
CA ALA A 54 -0.80 4.97 6.26
C ALA A 54 -1.55 4.30 5.09
N LEU A 55 -1.86 3.00 5.19
CA LEU A 55 -2.65 2.30 4.17
C LEU A 55 -4.04 2.91 3.94
N PRO A 56 -4.79 3.37 4.97
CA PRO A 56 -6.09 4.00 4.75
C PRO A 56 -6.03 5.21 3.80
N GLU A 57 -5.00 6.05 3.92
CA GLU A 57 -4.74 7.18 3.03
C GLU A 57 -4.47 6.70 1.60
N ALA A 58 -3.61 5.68 1.45
CA ALA A 58 -3.28 5.10 0.15
C ALA A 58 -4.51 4.52 -0.56
N TYR A 59 -5.38 3.82 0.18
CA TYR A 59 -6.64 3.29 -0.37
C TYR A 59 -7.62 4.39 -0.78
N ARG A 60 -7.77 5.45 0.04
CA ARG A 60 -8.64 6.59 -0.32
C ARG A 60 -8.16 7.24 -1.61
N GLN A 61 -6.86 7.47 -1.74
CA GLN A 61 -6.28 8.04 -2.96
C GLN A 61 -6.52 7.14 -4.18
N LEU A 62 -6.31 5.81 -4.06
CA LEU A 62 -6.59 4.85 -5.13
C LEU A 62 -8.05 4.91 -5.60
N GLN A 63 -9.01 5.05 -4.66
CA GLN A 63 -10.43 5.19 -4.97
C GLN A 63 -10.76 6.50 -5.68
N HIS A 64 -10.10 7.61 -5.31
CA HIS A 64 -10.27 8.90 -5.97
C HIS A 64 -9.61 8.97 -7.36
N SER A 65 -8.56 8.19 -7.60
CA SER A 65 -7.88 8.10 -8.90
C SER A 65 -8.60 7.22 -9.91
N ASN A 66 -9.68 6.53 -9.53
CA ASN A 66 -10.49 5.73 -10.43
C ASN A 66 -11.80 6.48 -10.73
N PRO A 67 -11.82 7.39 -11.72
CA PRO A 67 -13.07 8.04 -12.09
C PRO A 67 -14.01 6.97 -12.64
N SER A 68 -15.18 6.85 -12.02
CA SER A 68 -16.33 6.13 -12.55
C SER A 68 -16.68 6.56 -13.97
#